data_AF-A0A848UZ50-F1
#
_entry.id   AF-A0A848UZ50-F1
#
_cell.length_a   1.000
_cell.length_b   1.000
_cell.length_c   1.000
_cell.angle_alpha   90.00
_cell.angle_beta   90.00
_cell.angle_gamma   90.00
#
_symmetry.space_group_name_H-M   'P 1'
#
loop_
_entity.id
_entity.type
_entity.pdbx_description
1 polymer ?
#
loop_
_entity_poly.entity_id
_entity_poly.type
_entity_poly.pdbx_seq_one_letter_code
_entity_poly.pdbx_strand_id
1 'polypeptide(L)' 'MAKVKTVFFCSSCGNESVKWLGQCPSCKEWNTLQEEVIQKGPPAAQRVKDNQKHAPTPLQSIPLQTDQRIVLPD' A
#
# COMPACT_ATOMS: atom_id res chain seq x y z
N MET A 1 21.90 5.08 -2.65
CA MET A 1 21.77 3.67 -2.23
C MET A 1 20.37 3.19 -2.59
N ALA A 2 20.26 2.09 -3.33
CA ALA A 2 18.97 1.52 -3.70
C ALA A 2 18.23 1.12 -2.42
N LYS A 3 17.02 1.65 -2.22
CA LYS A 3 16.21 1.36 -1.03
C LYS A 3 15.82 -0.12 -1.08
N VAL A 4 16.30 -0.89 -0.12
CA VAL A 4 15.93 -2.29 0.07
C VAL A 4 14.41 -2.38 0.21
N LYS A 5 13.75 -3.20 -0.61
CA LYS A 5 12.32 -3.48 -0.50
C LYS A 5 12.16 -4.89 0.06
N THR A 6 11.50 -5.00 1.19
CA THR A 6 11.07 -6.28 1.75
C THR A 6 9.80 -6.74 1.03
N VAL A 7 9.75 -8.01 0.65
CA VAL A 7 8.59 -8.67 0.04
C VAL A 7 8.32 -9.95 0.83
N PHE A 8 7.06 -10.31 1.00
CA PHE A 8 6.62 -11.49 1.73
C PHE A 8 6.15 -12.54 0.74
N PHE A 9 6.77 -13.71 0.75
CA PHE A 9 6.41 -14.85 -0.09
C PHE A 9 5.60 -15.87 0.71
N CYS A 10 4.54 -16.39 0.12
CA CYS A 10 3.76 -17.46 0.72
C CYS A 10 4.39 -18.82 0.43
N SER A 11 4.79 -19.57 1.46
CA SER A 11 5.41 -20.90 1.31
C SER A 11 4.47 -21.99 0.78
N SER A 12 3.15 -21.75 0.76
CA SER A 12 2.14 -22.71 0.31
C SER A 12 1.71 -22.51 -1.14
N CYS A 13 1.57 -21.25 -1.58
CA CYS A 13 1.11 -20.94 -2.95
C CYS A 13 2.10 -20.13 -3.78
N GLY A 14 3.24 -19.71 -3.22
CA GLY A 14 4.25 -18.91 -3.91
C GLY A 14 3.86 -17.45 -4.16
N ASN A 15 2.70 -16.99 -3.67
CA ASN A 15 2.26 -15.62 -3.88
C ASN A 15 3.14 -14.61 -3.13
N GLU A 16 3.38 -13.45 -3.75
CA GLU A 16 4.17 -12.36 -3.17
C GLU A 16 3.30 -11.18 -2.71
N SER A 17 3.61 -10.61 -1.55
CA SER A 17 2.97 -9.39 -1.05
C SER A 17 3.99 -8.39 -0.54
N VAL A 18 3.78 -7.10 -0.79
CA VAL A 18 4.66 -6.00 -0.32
C VAL A 18 4.44 -5.61 1.15
N LYS A 19 3.40 -6.16 1.78
CA LYS A 19 3.02 -5.91 3.17
C LYS A 19 2.76 -7.23 3.87
N TRP A 20 3.14 -7.31 5.14
CA TRP A 20 2.73 -8.40 6.03
C TRP A 20 1.23 -8.30 6.28
N LEU A 21 0.51 -9.34 5.89
CA LEU A 21 -0.94 -9.47 6.08
C LEU A 21 -1.32 -10.56 7.09
N GLY A 22 -0.37 -11.41 7.51
CA GLY A 22 -0.62 -12.54 8.43
C GLY A 22 -1.35 -13.72 7.78
N GLN A 23 -2.33 -13.42 6.92
CA GLN A 23 -3.04 -14.35 6.06
C GLN A 23 -2.66 -14.13 4.59
N CYS A 24 -2.38 -15.20 3.86
CA CYS A 24 -2.13 -15.13 2.42
C CYS A 24 -3.44 -14.85 1.66
N PRO A 25 -3.52 -13.84 0.76
CA PRO A 25 -4.73 -13.53 0.02
C PRO A 25 -5.09 -14.57 -1.06
N SER A 26 -4.13 -15.41 -1.50
CA SER A 26 -4.38 -16.43 -2.52
C SER A 26 -4.84 -17.76 -1.91
N CYS A 27 -4.13 -18.30 -0.92
CA CYS A 27 -4.49 -19.59 -0.31
C CYS A 27 -5.28 -19.48 1.00
N LYS A 28 -5.48 -18.26 1.54
CA LYS A 28 -6.19 -17.99 2.82
C LYS A 28 -5.56 -18.64 4.06
N GLU A 29 -4.35 -19.20 3.93
CA GLU A 29 -3.63 -19.77 5.05
C GLU A 29 -2.94 -18.70 5.89
N TRP A 30 -2.84 -18.98 7.17
CA TRP A 30 -2.20 -18.13 8.16
C TRP A 30 -0.77 -18.57 8.40
N ASN A 31 0.10 -17.62 8.74
CA ASN A 31 1.51 -17.88 9.09
C ASN A 31 2.35 -18.53 7.98
N THR A 32 1.92 -18.44 6.73
CA THR A 32 2.66 -18.96 5.57
C THR A 32 3.46 -17.89 4.83
N LEU A 33 3.37 -16.62 5.23
CA LEU A 33 4.09 -15.49 4.63
C LEU A 33 5.48 -15.35 5.27
N GLN A 34 6.53 -15.55 4.48
CA GLN A 34 7.93 -15.44 4.87
C GLN A 34 8.59 -14.22 4.20
N GLU A 35 9.40 -13.47 4.95
CA GLU A 35 10.06 -12.27 4.44
C GLU A 35 11.29 -12.61 3.59
N GLU A 36 11.37 -12.03 2.40
CA GLU A 36 12.54 -12.06 1.53
C GLU A 36 12.93 -10.63 1.09
N VAL A 37 14.24 -10.39 1.02
CA VAL A 37 14.81 -9.08 0.73
C VAL A 37 15.18 -9.00 -0.75
N ILE A 38 14.32 -8.34 -1.56
CA ILE A 38 14.61 -8.15 -2.98
C ILE A 38 15.39 -6.86 -3.19
N GLN A 39 16.64 -6.98 -3.65
CA GLN A 39 17.41 -5.84 -4.16
C GLN A 39 16.93 -5.49 -5.57
N LYS A 40 15.97 -4.56 -5.69
CA LYS A 40 15.57 -4.03 -7.00
C LYS A 40 16.70 -3.18 -7.59
N GLY A 41 17.11 -3.53 -8.81
CA GLY A 41 17.91 -2.67 -9.68
C GLY A 41 17.22 -1.32 -9.98
N PRO A 42 17.92 -0.36 -10.61
CA PRO A 42 17.46 1.02 -10.72
C PRO A 42 16.05 1.09 -11.34
N PRO A 43 15.06 1.69 -10.64
CA PRO A 43 13.71 1.76 -11.16
C PRO A 43 13.63 2.78 -12.31
N ALA A 44 13.36 2.33 -13.52
CA ALA A 44 12.89 3.17 -14.61
C ALA A 44 11.39 3.42 -14.44
N ALA A 45 11.01 4.47 -13.72
CA ALA A 45 9.65 4.99 -13.75
C ALA A 45 9.64 6.48 -13.38
N GLN A 46 9.29 7.33 -14.36
CA GLN A 46 8.95 8.72 -14.13
C GLN A 46 7.76 8.76 -13.14
N ARG A 47 8.03 9.12 -11.89
CA ARG A 47 6.98 9.51 -10.94
C ARG A 47 6.40 10.85 -11.41
N VAL A 48 5.11 10.88 -11.74
CA VAL A 48 4.37 12.13 -11.86
C VAL A 48 4.43 12.80 -10.48
N LYS A 49 5.13 13.94 -10.40
CA LYS A 49 5.17 14.75 -9.18
C LYS A 49 3.83 15.45 -9.04
N ASP A 50 2.92 14.86 -8.29
CA ASP A 50 1.81 15.63 -7.75
C ASP A 50 2.39 16.57 -6.68
N ASN A 51 2.44 17.86 -7.02
CA ASN A 51 3.05 18.91 -6.20
C ASN A 51 2.00 19.57 -5.30
N GLN A 52 1.00 18.82 -4.83
CA GLN A 52 0.01 19.34 -3.91
C GLN A 52 0.65 19.42 -2.53
N LYS A 53 1.00 20.65 -2.15
CA LYS A 53 1.45 20.97 -0.78
C LYS A 53 0.22 20.89 0.13
N HIS A 54 -0.04 19.71 0.69
CA HIS A 54 -1.03 19.56 1.75
C HIS A 54 -0.47 20.16 3.04
N ALA A 55 -0.82 21.42 3.30
CA ALA A 55 -0.56 22.06 4.59
C ALA A 55 -1.59 21.59 5.63
N PRO A 56 -1.19 21.42 6.91
CA PRO A 56 -2.14 21.09 7.97
C PRO A 56 -3.18 22.21 8.09
N THR A 57 -4.46 21.85 7.95
CA THR A 57 -5.59 22.78 8.03
C THR A 57 -6.23 22.60 9.40
N PRO A 58 -6.39 23.65 10.22
CA PRO A 58 -7.03 23.52 11.52
C PRO A 58 -8.50 23.12 11.36
N LEU A 59 -8.99 22.25 12.24
CA LEU A 59 -10.36 21.74 12.22
C LEU A 59 -11.41 22.86 12.14
N GLN A 60 -11.15 23.99 12.78
CA GLN A 60 -12.02 25.18 12.76
C GLN A 60 -12.22 25.82 11.38
N SER A 61 -11.27 25.61 10.46
CA SER A 61 -11.27 26.25 9.14
C SER A 61 -11.88 25.38 8.05
N ILE A 62 -12.40 24.21 8.39
CA ILE A 62 -13.05 23.30 7.44
C ILE A 62 -14.47 23.83 7.16
N PRO A 63 -14.77 24.30 5.94
CA PRO A 63 -16.11 24.75 5.60
C PRO A 63 -17.08 23.56 5.54
N LEU A 64 -18.34 23.79 5.92
CA LEU A 64 -19.40 22.81 5.70
C LEU A 64 -19.69 22.73 4.20
N GLN A 65 -19.33 21.62 3.57
CA GLN A 65 -19.64 21.33 2.18
C GLN A 65 -20.78 20.30 2.11
N THR A 66 -21.80 20.60 1.31
CA THR A 66 -22.86 19.65 0.99
C THR A 66 -22.41 18.81 -0.21
N ASP A 67 -21.48 17.90 0.05
CA ASP A 67 -21.07 16.92 -0.97
C ASP A 67 -22.06 15.75 -1.00
N GLN A 68 -22.30 15.18 -2.19
CA GLN A 68 -23.17 14.02 -2.31
C GLN A 68 -22.51 12.82 -1.61
N ARG A 69 -23.25 12.20 -0.69
CA ARG A 69 -22.77 10.96 -0.06
C ARG A 69 -22.66 9.87 -1.12
N ILE A 70 -21.54 9.16 -1.10
CA ILE A 70 -21.37 7.94 -1.88
C ILE A 70 -22.43 6.95 -1.38
N VAL A 71 -23.28 6.48 -2.28
CA VAL A 71 -24.23 5.40 -2.01
C VAL A 71 -23.44 4.10 -2.11
N LEU A 72 -23.21 3.42 -0.99
CA LEU A 72 -22.68 2.06 -1.03
C LEU A 72 -23.81 1.11 -1.43
N PRO A 73 -23.58 0.16 -2.35
CA PRO A 73 -24.48 -0.98 -2.50
C PRO A 73 -24.45 -1.82 -1.21
N ASP A 74 -25.61 -2.32 -0.79
CA ASP A 74 -25.78 -3.31 0.30
C ASP A 74 -24.98 -4.60 0.03
#